data_AF-A0A0D6N2W2-F1
#
_entry.id   AF-A0A0D6N2W2-F1
#
_cell.length_a   1.000
_cell.length_b   1.000
_cell.length_c   1.000
_cell.angle_alpha   90.00
_cell.angle_beta   90.00
_cell.angle_gamma   90.00
#
_symmetry.space_group_name_H-M   'P 1'
#
loop_
_entity.id
_entity.type
_entity.pdbx_description
1 polymer ?
#
loop_
_entity_poly.entity_id
_entity_poly.type
_entity_poly.pdbx_seq_one_letter_code
_entity_poly.pdbx_strand_id
1 'polypeptide(L)'
;MTENPTTEDKTWCVRILDLSGGAEEDTVEEVRGFHDLAHANAFARAYVRDSVERCRVPGASAKDVLQAWAAFGENAEVADAGDDGWHSANELDDFTSTRATPMERDWRALDPRRLIDEEEELAFSAMAEEDEDGSTHH
;
A
#
# COMPACT_ATOMS: atom_id res chain seq x y z
N MET A 1 -11.29 -34.42 -20.45
CA MET A 1 -11.81 -33.05 -20.57
C MET A 1 -10.77 -32.18 -19.91
N THR A 2 -10.17 -31.25 -20.65
CA THR A 2 -9.10 -30.38 -20.12
C THR A 2 -9.80 -29.23 -19.42
N GLU A 3 -9.80 -29.26 -18.08
CA GLU A 3 -10.37 -28.20 -17.28
C GLU A 3 -9.45 -26.98 -17.40
N ASN A 4 -9.94 -25.92 -18.06
CA ASN A 4 -9.30 -24.60 -18.06
C ASN A 4 -9.27 -24.11 -16.60
N PRO A 5 -8.14 -23.58 -16.08
CA PRO A 5 -8.16 -22.90 -14.80
C PRO A 5 -9.10 -21.70 -14.94
N THR A 6 -10.11 -21.65 -14.08
CA THR A 6 -10.99 -20.50 -13.88
C THR A 6 -10.10 -19.28 -13.74
N THR A 7 -10.30 -18.27 -14.59
CA THR A 7 -9.75 -16.93 -14.37
C THR A 7 -10.40 -16.42 -13.09
N GLU A 8 -9.82 -16.75 -11.92
CA GLU A 8 -10.00 -15.94 -10.73
C GLU A 8 -9.58 -14.53 -11.13
N ASP A 9 -10.43 -13.55 -10.92
CA ASP A 9 -10.07 -12.13 -10.97
C ASP A 9 -8.89 -11.91 -9.99
N LYS A 10 -7.67 -12.15 -10.47
CA LYS A 10 -6.44 -12.04 -9.69
C LYS A 10 -6.23 -10.56 -9.36
N THR A 11 -6.80 -10.15 -8.23
CA THR A 11 -6.44 -8.91 -7.57
C THR A 11 -5.03 -9.05 -7.01
N TRP A 12 -4.23 -8.01 -7.17
CA TRP A 12 -2.87 -8.03 -6.64
C TRP A 12 -2.90 -7.90 -5.12
N CYS A 13 -1.87 -8.45 -4.47
CA CYS A 13 -1.71 -8.41 -3.03
C CYS A 13 -0.33 -7.82 -2.70
N VAL A 14 -0.28 -6.91 -1.73
CA VAL A 14 0.97 -6.40 -1.16
C VAL A 14 1.13 -6.96 0.24
N ARG A 15 2.28 -7.59 0.50
CA ARG A 15 2.67 -8.10 1.82
C ARG A 15 3.53 -7.06 2.52
N ILE A 16 3.13 -6.67 3.72
CA ILE A 16 3.92 -5.83 4.61
C ILE A 16 4.71 -6.75 5.54
N LEU A 17 6.01 -6.51 5.60
CA LEU A 17 6.96 -7.31 6.35
C LEU A 17 7.59 -6.48 7.46
N ASP A 18 7.61 -7.01 8.68
CA ASP A 18 8.36 -6.44 9.80
C ASP A 18 9.85 -6.77 9.64
N LEU A 19 10.71 -5.77 9.79
CA LEU A 19 12.16 -5.99 9.77
C LEU A 19 12.75 -6.16 11.17
N SER A 20 11.98 -5.87 12.22
CA SER A 20 12.46 -5.92 13.60
C SER A 20 12.64 -7.34 14.15
N GLY A 21 12.10 -8.36 13.45
CA GLY A 21 12.11 -9.75 13.89
C GLY A 21 11.12 -10.03 15.03
N GLY A 22 10.11 -9.17 15.19
CA GLY A 22 9.07 -9.28 16.21
C GLY A 22 7.87 -10.13 15.77
N ALA A 23 7.71 -10.37 14.47
CA ALA A 23 6.63 -11.18 13.91
C ALA A 23 7.03 -12.66 13.75
N GLU A 24 6.11 -13.59 14.03
CA GLU A 24 6.37 -15.04 13.97
C GLU A 24 6.72 -15.54 12.56
N GLU A 25 6.24 -14.87 11.51
CA GLU A 25 6.46 -15.22 10.09
C GLU A 25 7.01 -14.04 9.26
N ASP A 26 7.59 -13.02 9.92
CA ASP A 26 8.05 -11.74 9.36
C ASP A 26 6.97 -10.93 8.60
N THR A 27 5.80 -11.50 8.33
CA THR A 27 4.66 -10.86 7.64
C THR A 27 3.70 -10.27 8.66
N VAL A 28 3.41 -8.98 8.54
CA VAL A 28 2.52 -8.24 9.45
C VAL A 28 1.10 -8.16 8.88
N GLU A 29 0.99 -7.86 7.59
CA GLU A 29 -0.30 -7.61 6.95
C GLU A 29 -0.26 -7.96 5.46
N GLU A 30 -1.39 -8.44 4.93
CA GLU A 30 -1.63 -8.61 3.50
C GLU A 30 -2.72 -7.63 3.04
N VAL A 31 -2.36 -6.70 2.17
CA VAL A 31 -3.29 -5.73 1.56
C VAL A 31 -3.70 -6.27 0.20
N ARG A 32 -5.00 -6.55 0.01
CA ARG A 32 -5.57 -7.09 -1.24
C ARG A 32 -6.48 -6.07 -1.91
N GLY A 33 -6.85 -6.33 -3.17
CA GLY A 33 -7.80 -5.50 -3.92
C GLY A 33 -7.16 -4.49 -4.87
N PHE A 34 -5.86 -4.59 -5.11
CA PHE A 34 -5.17 -3.77 -6.10
C PHE A 34 -5.62 -4.15 -7.52
N HIS A 35 -5.96 -3.14 -8.32
CA HIS A 35 -6.54 -3.30 -9.66
C HIS A 35 -5.52 -3.83 -10.68
N ASP A 36 -4.25 -3.45 -10.53
CA ASP A 36 -3.16 -3.84 -11.41
C ASP A 36 -1.81 -3.82 -10.68
N LEU A 37 -0.78 -4.38 -11.33
CA LEU A 37 0.57 -4.47 -10.76
C LEU A 37 1.22 -3.10 -10.57
N ALA A 38 0.95 -2.13 -11.44
CA ALA A 38 1.52 -0.79 -11.32
C ALA A 38 0.96 -0.07 -10.09
N HIS A 39 -0.34 -0.24 -9.81
CA HIS A 39 -0.97 0.24 -8.57
C HIS A 39 -0.36 -0.42 -7.33
N ALA A 40 -0.23 -1.75 -7.31
CA ALA A 40 0.41 -2.47 -6.20
C ALA A 40 1.87 -2.06 -5.99
N ASN A 41 2.65 -1.91 -7.07
CA ASN A 41 4.04 -1.45 -7.02
C ASN A 41 4.15 -0.01 -6.49
N ALA A 42 3.27 0.89 -6.93
CA ALA A 42 3.23 2.26 -6.45
C ALA A 42 2.92 2.32 -4.94
N PHE A 43 1.97 1.51 -4.48
CA PHE A 43 1.65 1.38 -3.07
C PHE A 43 2.84 0.86 -2.27
N ALA A 44 3.47 -0.25 -2.68
CA ALA A 44 4.61 -0.83 -1.99
C ALA A 44 5.77 0.18 -1.88
N ARG A 45 6.07 0.88 -2.97
CA ARG A 45 7.08 1.94 -3.02
C ARG A 45 6.79 3.08 -2.05
N ALA A 46 5.57 3.62 -2.07
CA ALA A 46 5.17 4.73 -1.20
C ALA A 46 5.14 4.30 0.28
N TYR A 47 4.73 3.06 0.56
CA TYR A 47 4.70 2.50 1.91
C TYR A 47 6.11 2.41 2.49
N VAL A 48 7.06 1.79 1.76
CA VAL A 48 8.45 1.70 2.18
C VAL A 48 9.07 3.09 2.33
N ARG A 49 8.75 4.03 1.43
CA ARG A 49 9.24 5.41 1.54
C ARG A 49 8.75 6.08 2.84
N ASP A 50 7.49 5.92 3.21
CA ASP A 50 6.96 6.42 4.49
C ASP A 50 7.62 5.73 5.69
N SER A 51 7.81 4.40 5.62
CA SER A 51 8.46 3.62 6.67
C SER A 51 9.90 4.07 6.93
N VAL A 52 10.71 4.24 5.88
CA VAL A 52 12.08 4.78 5.97
C VAL A 52 12.09 6.17 6.61
N GLU A 53 11.15 7.04 6.23
CA GLU A 53 11.10 8.39 6.78
C GLU A 53 10.67 8.45 8.24
N ARG A 54 9.88 7.49 8.73
CA ARG A 54 9.57 7.36 10.17
C ARG A 54 10.80 7.01 11.00
N CYS A 55 11.76 6.29 10.42
CA CYS A 55 13.04 5.95 11.05
C CYS A 55 14.07 7.10 11.00
N ARG A 56 13.78 8.19 10.28
CA ARG A 56 14.71 9.31 10.13
C ARG A 56 14.64 10.27 11.32
N VAL A 57 15.76 10.41 12.04
CA VAL A 57 15.93 11.44 13.08
C VAL A 57 16.68 12.67 12.55
N PRO A 58 16.47 13.87 13.15
CA PRO A 58 17.20 15.08 12.76
C PRO A 58 18.72 14.88 12.84
N GLY A 59 19.44 15.16 11.75
CA GLY A 59 20.90 15.03 11.69
C GLY A 59 21.43 13.62 11.41
N ALA A 60 20.57 12.61 11.25
CA ALA A 60 20.99 11.25 10.87
C ALA A 60 21.66 11.22 9.49
N SER A 61 22.73 10.44 9.36
CA SER A 61 23.29 10.08 8.06
C SER A 61 22.42 9.04 7.35
N ALA A 62 22.60 8.85 6.04
CA ALA A 62 21.89 7.81 5.29
C ALA A 62 22.09 6.41 5.90
N LYS A 63 23.31 6.12 6.38
CA LYS A 63 23.62 4.87 7.07
C LYS A 63 22.84 4.71 8.37
N ASP A 64 22.70 5.77 9.16
CA ASP A 64 21.95 5.72 10.42
C ASP A 64 20.46 5.47 10.16
N VAL A 65 19.90 6.08 9.11
CA VAL A 65 18.51 5.84 8.68
C VAL A 65 18.33 4.40 8.22
N LEU A 66 19.25 3.88 7.40
CA LEU A 66 19.21 2.49 6.95
C LEU A 66 19.25 1.51 8.11
N GLN A 67 20.15 1.73 9.08
CA GLN A 67 20.27 0.89 10.27
C GLN A 67 19.00 0.95 11.13
N ALA A 68 18.42 2.13 11.31
CA ALA A 68 17.18 2.30 12.05
C ALA A 68 16.00 1.62 11.34
N TRP A 69 15.88 1.78 10.03
CA TRP A 69 14.82 1.13 9.24
C TRP A 69 14.99 -0.40 9.21
N ALA A 70 16.21 -0.92 9.10
CA ALA A 70 16.44 -2.36 9.19
C ALA A 70 16.14 -2.95 10.58
N ALA A 71 16.13 -2.13 11.65
CA ALA A 71 15.88 -2.57 13.02
C ALA A 71 14.44 -2.38 13.49
N PHE A 72 13.70 -1.42 12.92
CA PHE A 72 12.38 -1.01 13.41
C PHE A 72 11.37 -0.71 12.29
N GLY A 73 11.82 -0.75 11.05
CA GLY A 73 11.02 -0.40 9.89
C GLY A 73 10.25 -1.60 9.34
N GLU A 74 9.49 -1.30 8.31
CA GLU A 74 8.62 -2.23 7.62
C GLU A 74 8.99 -2.19 6.13
N ASN A 75 9.04 -3.36 5.50
CA ASN A 75 9.17 -3.52 4.06
C ASN A 75 7.81 -3.84 3.44
N ALA A 76 7.66 -3.62 2.13
CA ALA A 76 6.48 -4.03 1.38
C ALA A 76 6.89 -4.66 0.06
N GLU A 77 6.24 -5.77 -0.30
CA GLU A 77 6.47 -6.49 -1.55
C GLU A 77 5.15 -6.95 -2.19
N VAL A 78 5.08 -6.94 -3.52
CA VAL A 78 3.90 -7.47 -4.24
C VAL A 78 4.01 -8.99 -4.34
N ALA A 79 3.02 -9.70 -3.82
CA ALA A 79 2.94 -11.15 -3.91
C ALA A 79 2.77 -11.61 -5.37
N ASP A 80 3.42 -12.72 -5.73
CA ASP A 80 3.35 -13.37 -7.04
C ASP A 80 3.75 -12.48 -8.24
N ALA A 81 4.44 -11.36 -8.01
CA ALA A 81 4.87 -10.43 -9.07
C ALA A 81 6.17 -10.83 -9.79
N GLY A 82 6.93 -11.80 -9.26
CA GLY A 82 8.20 -12.23 -9.85
C GLY A 82 9.17 -11.06 -10.05
N ASP A 83 9.88 -11.05 -11.19
CA ASP A 83 10.82 -9.98 -11.56
C ASP A 83 10.16 -8.64 -11.93
N ASP A 84 8.85 -8.63 -12.22
CA ASP A 84 8.09 -7.40 -12.52
C ASP A 84 7.65 -6.66 -11.24
N GLY A 85 7.81 -7.30 -10.08
CA GLY A 85 7.55 -6.72 -8.77
C GLY A 85 8.56 -5.63 -8.42
N TRP A 86 8.06 -4.56 -7.81
CA TRP A 86 8.94 -3.57 -7.21
C TRP A 86 9.62 -4.13 -5.96
N HIS A 87 10.93 -3.86 -5.83
CA HIS A 87 11.73 -4.28 -4.67
C HIS A 87 12.41 -3.06 -4.03
N SER A 88 12.27 -2.93 -2.71
CA SER A 88 12.87 -1.82 -1.94
C SER A 88 14.37 -1.68 -2.12
N ALA A 89 15.09 -2.81 -2.26
CA ALA A 89 16.54 -2.83 -2.48
C ALA A 89 17.01 -1.98 -3.68
N ASN A 90 16.14 -1.78 -4.68
CA ASN A 90 16.49 -1.01 -5.89
C ASN A 90 16.59 0.50 -5.63
N GLU A 91 15.87 1.02 -4.64
CA GLU A 91 15.77 2.48 -4.37
C GLU A 91 16.20 2.85 -2.94
N LEU A 92 16.57 1.88 -2.11
CA LEU A 92 16.83 2.10 -0.69
C LEU A 92 17.98 3.11 -0.43
N ASP A 93 18.99 3.14 -1.29
CA ASP A 93 20.08 4.12 -1.21
C ASP A 93 19.58 5.57 -1.39
N ASP A 94 18.70 5.80 -2.38
CA ASP A 94 18.06 7.11 -2.57
C ASP A 94 17.14 7.45 -1.38
N PHE A 95 16.35 6.47 -0.92
CA PHE A 95 15.37 6.68 0.14
C PHE A 95 16.05 7.11 1.44
N THR A 96 17.22 6.54 1.74
CA THR A 96 17.98 6.87 2.94
C THR A 96 18.77 8.18 2.79
N SER A 97 19.23 8.50 1.58
CA SER A 97 20.00 9.71 1.28
C SER A 97 19.16 10.98 1.17
N THR A 98 17.92 10.87 0.71
CA THR A 98 17.04 12.01 0.40
C THR A 98 15.81 12.00 1.28
N ARG A 99 15.41 13.16 1.83
CA ARG A 99 14.12 13.26 2.55
C ARG A 99 12.97 13.14 1.57
N ALA A 100 11.93 12.39 1.95
CA ALA A 100 10.74 12.28 1.13
C ALA A 100 9.86 13.52 1.26
N THR A 101 9.19 13.87 0.18
CA THR A 101 8.07 14.79 0.18
C THR A 101 6.81 14.14 0.77
N PRO A 102 5.80 14.92 1.19
CA PRO A 102 4.53 14.36 1.64
C PRO A 102 3.86 13.46 0.61
N MET A 103 3.96 13.81 -0.68
CA MET A 103 3.33 13.07 -1.77
C MET A 103 3.98 11.69 -2.01
N GLU A 104 5.30 11.59 -1.84
CA GLU A 104 6.02 10.32 -1.97
C GLU A 104 5.71 9.32 -0.85
N ARG A 105 5.20 9.82 0.28
CA ARG A 105 4.83 9.03 1.46
C ARG A 105 3.35 8.69 1.51
N ASP A 106 2.55 9.23 0.58
CA ASP A 106 1.10 9.12 0.62
C ASP A 106 0.60 7.77 0.07
N TRP A 107 1.03 6.68 0.72
CA TRP A 107 0.57 5.33 0.42
C TRP A 107 -0.93 5.18 0.72
N ARG A 108 -1.48 6.01 1.61
CA ARG A 108 -2.90 5.99 1.96
C ARG A 108 -3.78 6.40 0.78
N ALA A 109 -3.34 7.34 -0.07
CA ALA A 109 -4.05 7.66 -1.30
C ALA A 109 -4.06 6.51 -2.33
N LEU A 110 -3.19 5.51 -2.15
CA LEU A 110 -3.09 4.33 -3.01
C LEU A 110 -3.69 3.08 -2.35
N ASP A 111 -4.23 3.18 -1.14
CA ASP A 111 -4.71 2.03 -0.37
C ASP A 111 -6.08 1.59 -0.91
N PRO A 112 -6.21 0.37 -1.48
CA PRO A 112 -7.45 -0.07 -2.13
C PRO A 112 -8.62 -0.20 -1.14
N ARG A 113 -8.33 -0.36 0.16
CA ARG A 113 -9.35 -0.41 1.21
C ARG A 113 -10.08 0.94 1.37
N ARG A 114 -9.44 2.07 1.03
CA ARG A 114 -10.10 3.38 1.03
C ARG A 114 -11.01 3.57 -0.16
N LEU A 115 -10.63 3.06 -1.33
CA LEU A 115 -11.43 3.17 -2.55
C LEU A 115 -12.78 2.44 -2.42
N ILE A 116 -12.80 1.31 -1.70
CA ILE A 116 -14.03 0.57 -1.40
C ILE A 116 -14.92 1.38 -0.45
N ASP A 117 -14.36 1.94 0.62
CA ASP A 117 -15.09 2.78 1.58
C ASP A 117 -15.69 4.02 0.88
N GLU A 118 -14.94 4.67 -0.01
CA GLU A 118 -15.40 5.80 -0.81
C GLU A 118 -16.51 5.44 -1.81
N GLU A 119 -16.43 4.28 -2.47
CA GLU A 119 -17.48 3.79 -3.39
C GLU A 119 -18.77 3.45 -2.64
N GLU A 120 -18.67 2.80 -1.48
CA GLU A 120 -19.81 2.49 -0.62
C GLU A 120 -20.47 3.76 -0.02
N GLU A 121 -19.67 4.74 0.43
CA GLU A 121 -20.16 6.04 0.91
C GLU A 121 -20.90 6.81 -0.19
N LEU A 122 -20.38 6.82 -1.43
CA LEU A 122 -21.05 7.44 -2.57
C LEU A 122 -22.36 6.73 -2.92
N ALA A 123 -22.38 5.39 -2.87
CA ALA A 123 -23.59 4.61 -3.10
C ALA A 123 -24.65 4.89 -2.02
N PHE A 124 -24.26 4.93 -0.75
CA PHE A 124 -25.16 5.24 0.37
C PHE A 124 -25.71 6.66 0.31
N SER A 125 -24.86 7.64 -0.04
CA SER A 125 -25.28 9.03 -0.26
C SER A 125 -26.24 9.17 -1.44
N ALA A 126 -26.01 8.45 -2.54
CA ALA A 126 -26.89 8.50 -3.71
C ALA A 126 -28.29 7.94 -3.40
N MET A 127 -28.37 6.86 -2.61
CA MET A 127 -29.66 6.29 -2.19
C MET A 127 -30.42 7.20 -1.22
N ALA A 128 -29.72 7.98 -0.38
CA ALA A 128 -30.34 8.93 0.54
C ALA A 128 -30.96 10.16 -0.15
N GLU A 129 -30.44 10.54 -1.32
CA GLU A 129 -30.96 11.68 -2.11
C GLU A 129 -32.21 11.31 -2.94
N GLU A 130 -32.46 10.02 -3.20
CA GLU A 130 -33.65 9.53 -3.92
C GLU A 130 -34.93 9.53 -3.06
N ASP A 131 -34.81 9.56 -1.73
CA ASP A 131 -35.93 9.61 -0.79
C ASP A 131 -36.46 11.04 -0.50
N GLU A 132 -35.78 12.11 -0.97
CA GLU A 132 -36.17 13.51 -0.67
C GLU A 132 -37.04 14.18 -1.77
N ASP A 133 -37.15 13.62 -2.99
CA ASP A 133 -38.04 14.13 -4.06
C ASP A 133 -39.43 13.46 -4.07
N GLY A 134 -39.94 13.08 -2.91
CA GLY A 134 -41.25 12.44 -2.73
C GLY A 134 -42.38 13.36 -2.25
N SER A 135 -42.13 14.65 -2.04
CA SER A 135 -43.12 15.57 -1.45
C SER A 135 -43.44 16.77 -2.35
N THR A 136 -44.00 16.51 -3.53
CA THR A 136 -44.84 17.49 -4.21
C THR A 136 -46.27 16.99 -4.41
N HIS A 137 -47.19 17.74 -3.81
CA HIS A 137 -48.57 17.99 -4.26
C HIS A 137 -49.68 16.95 -3.95
N HIS A 138 -50.48 17.21 -2.91
CA HIS A 138 -51.91 17.55 -3.06
C HIS A 138 -52.45 18.22 -1.78
#